data_AF-A0A9J7HNK7-F1
#
_entry.id   AF-A0A9J7HNK7-F1
#
_cell.length_a   1.000
_cell.length_b   1.000
_cell.length_c   1.000
_cell.angle_alpha   90.00
_cell.angle_beta   90.00
_cell.angle_gamma   90.00
#
_symmetry.space_group_name_H-M   'P 1'
#
loop_
_entity.id
_entity.type
_entity.pdbx_description
1 polymer ?
#
loop_
_entity_poly.entity_id
_entity_poly.type
_entity_poly.pdbx_seq_one_letter_code
_entity_poly.pdbx_strand_id
1 'polypeptide(L)'
;KQCELQYGSESRHCNLEDTCRELWCISKQGQCATNSIPAAEGTDCVIAGEPQETNRGWCYQGDCVPFGHRPEAVDGGWGPWSDWSACTRTCGIGVSFSERHCNETAPAHGGKYCVGERKRYRTCNTMDCPLNSRDFREVQCAEHNDLPFRGKSYEWKPYTEGVDPCALTCLAVGYNFYTERRAKVVDGTRCSNDPLSFDICINGECRLVGCDRLLDSDTVEDKCRLCGGDGSTCETVSGE
;
A
#
# COMPACT_ATOMS: atom_id res chain seq x y z
N LYS A 1 7.12 -39.38 -9.58
CA LYS A 1 7.05 -38.45 -8.43
C LYS A 1 5.68 -37.83 -8.16
N GLN A 2 5.06 -37.08 -9.09
CA GLN A 2 3.75 -36.47 -8.83
C GLN A 2 2.66 -37.51 -8.49
N CYS A 3 2.62 -38.62 -9.23
CA CYS A 3 1.74 -39.75 -8.91
C CYS A 3 2.02 -40.36 -7.53
N GLU A 4 3.29 -40.46 -7.12
CA GLU A 4 3.64 -40.97 -5.80
C GLU A 4 3.06 -40.12 -4.66
N LEU A 5 3.02 -38.80 -4.86
CA LEU A 5 2.46 -37.86 -3.89
C LEU A 5 0.93 -37.96 -3.81
N GLN A 6 0.25 -38.28 -4.91
CA GLN A 6 -1.22 -38.38 -4.94
C GLN A 6 -1.74 -39.74 -4.49
N TYR A 7 -1.08 -40.84 -4.89
CA TYR A 7 -1.62 -42.21 -4.73
C TYR A 7 -0.70 -43.17 -3.96
N GLY A 8 0.50 -42.73 -3.55
CA GLY A 8 1.45 -43.50 -2.74
C GLY A 8 2.71 -43.92 -3.50
N SER A 9 3.75 -44.37 -2.79
CA SER A 9 5.12 -44.56 -3.29
C SER A 9 5.30 -45.47 -4.51
N GLU A 10 4.37 -46.38 -4.78
CA GLU A 10 4.40 -47.27 -5.96
C GLU A 10 3.60 -46.73 -7.14
N SER A 11 2.92 -45.59 -6.97
CA SER A 11 2.11 -45.00 -8.02
C SER A 11 2.99 -44.36 -9.09
N ARG A 12 2.69 -44.74 -10.33
CA ARG A 12 3.35 -44.24 -11.54
C ARG A 12 2.32 -43.69 -12.51
N HIS A 13 2.80 -42.91 -13.46
CA HIS A 13 2.01 -42.37 -14.55
C HIS A 13 1.46 -43.48 -15.46
N CYS A 14 0.20 -43.37 -15.90
CA CYS A 14 -0.45 -44.39 -16.71
C CYS A 14 -1.03 -43.93 -18.06
N ASN A 15 -1.14 -42.62 -18.32
CA ASN A 15 -1.63 -42.11 -19.62
C ASN A 15 -0.70 -41.05 -20.22
N LEU A 16 -0.01 -41.38 -21.33
CA LEU A 16 0.91 -40.47 -22.02
C LEU A 16 0.22 -39.46 -22.95
N GLU A 17 -1.06 -39.66 -23.26
CA GLU A 17 -1.86 -38.70 -24.03
C GLU A 17 -2.50 -37.69 -23.05
N ASP A 18 -2.39 -36.39 -23.33
CA ASP A 18 -2.94 -35.29 -22.53
C ASP A 18 -2.44 -35.18 -21.07
N THR A 19 -1.22 -35.67 -20.79
CA THR A 19 -0.57 -35.60 -19.46
C THR A 19 -0.62 -34.20 -18.81
N CYS A 20 -0.55 -33.12 -19.59
CA CYS A 20 -0.48 -31.76 -19.07
C CYS A 20 -1.83 -31.22 -18.55
N ARG A 21 -2.94 -31.65 -19.14
CA ARG A 21 -4.28 -31.19 -18.76
C ARG A 21 -4.78 -31.89 -17.50
N GLU A 22 -4.47 -33.19 -17.40
CA GLU A 22 -4.90 -34.01 -16.30
C GLU A 22 -3.87 -35.10 -16.03
N LEU A 23 -3.37 -35.17 -14.80
CA LEU A 23 -2.39 -36.19 -14.43
C LEU A 23 -3.09 -37.50 -14.09
N TRP A 24 -2.81 -38.55 -14.85
CA TRP A 24 -3.36 -39.89 -14.65
C TRP A 24 -2.33 -40.84 -14.03
N CYS A 25 -2.69 -41.41 -12.88
CA CYS A 25 -1.80 -42.20 -12.05
C CYS A 25 -2.39 -43.57 -11.68
N ILE A 26 -1.53 -44.57 -11.48
CA ILE A 26 -1.97 -45.88 -11.01
C ILE A 26 -2.37 -45.79 -9.53
N SER A 27 -3.64 -46.08 -9.25
CA SER A 27 -4.17 -46.18 -7.90
C SER A 27 -3.68 -47.44 -7.18
N LYS A 28 -3.91 -47.54 -5.87
CA LYS A 28 -3.59 -48.74 -5.07
C LYS A 28 -4.29 -50.01 -5.55
N GLN A 29 -5.38 -49.87 -6.31
CA GLN A 29 -6.14 -50.98 -6.90
C GLN A 29 -5.61 -51.38 -8.29
N GLY A 30 -4.50 -50.77 -8.75
CA GLY A 30 -3.94 -51.02 -10.07
C GLY A 30 -4.67 -50.34 -11.23
N GLN A 31 -5.73 -49.56 -10.93
CA GLN A 31 -6.51 -48.84 -11.94
C GLN A 31 -5.95 -47.44 -12.17
N CYS A 32 -6.00 -46.97 -13.43
CA CYS A 32 -5.61 -45.62 -13.79
C CYS A 32 -6.69 -44.64 -13.27
N ALA A 33 -6.29 -43.70 -12.43
CA ALA A 33 -7.18 -42.76 -11.76
C ALA A 33 -6.56 -41.35 -11.77
N THR A 34 -7.42 -40.34 -11.69
CA THR A 34 -7.04 -38.93 -11.64
C THR A 34 -7.88 -38.18 -10.61
N ASN A 35 -7.31 -37.11 -10.07
CA ASN A 35 -8.02 -36.16 -9.20
C ASN A 35 -8.35 -34.85 -9.96
N SER A 36 -8.28 -34.83 -11.29
CA SER A 36 -8.47 -33.65 -12.14
C SER A 36 -7.51 -32.50 -11.82
N ILE A 37 -6.30 -32.86 -11.37
CA ILE A 37 -5.19 -31.94 -11.17
C ILE A 37 -4.29 -32.03 -12.39
N PRO A 38 -3.97 -30.91 -13.07
CA PRO A 38 -3.02 -30.92 -14.19
C PRO A 38 -1.63 -31.34 -13.73
N ALA A 39 -0.82 -31.88 -14.64
CA ALA A 39 0.58 -32.11 -14.32
C ALA A 39 1.28 -30.77 -14.04
N ALA A 40 2.24 -30.77 -13.12
CA ALA A 40 3.02 -29.59 -12.79
C ALA A 40 3.73 -29.01 -14.01
N GLU A 41 3.90 -27.69 -14.05
CA GLU A 41 4.68 -27.04 -15.12
C GLU A 41 6.11 -27.60 -15.17
N GLY A 42 6.62 -27.80 -16.39
CA GLY A 42 7.91 -28.44 -16.65
C GLY A 42 7.89 -29.96 -16.69
N THR A 43 6.75 -30.62 -16.47
CA THR A 43 6.63 -32.09 -16.61
C THR A 43 6.82 -32.51 -18.06
N ASP A 44 7.65 -33.52 -18.33
CA ASP A 44 7.82 -34.06 -19.68
C ASP A 44 6.50 -34.59 -20.26
N CYS A 45 6.23 -34.29 -21.52
CA CYS A 45 5.01 -34.68 -22.20
C CYS A 45 5.25 -34.99 -23.69
N VAL A 46 4.25 -35.59 -24.33
CA VAL A 46 4.26 -35.91 -25.75
C VAL A 46 3.29 -35.00 -26.50
N ILE A 47 3.77 -34.30 -27.51
CA ILE A 47 2.99 -33.40 -28.38
C ILE A 47 2.21 -34.26 -29.37
N ALA A 48 0.88 -34.22 -29.29
CA ALA A 48 0.01 -34.98 -30.18
C ALA A 48 0.14 -34.49 -31.63
N GLY A 49 0.30 -35.41 -32.58
CA GLY A 49 0.36 -35.11 -34.02
C GLY A 49 1.74 -34.76 -34.58
N GLU A 50 2.79 -34.68 -33.75
CA GLU A 50 4.17 -34.44 -34.17
C GLU A 50 4.96 -35.76 -34.40
N PRO A 51 5.97 -35.77 -35.30
CA PRO A 51 6.87 -36.92 -35.49
C PRO A 51 7.61 -37.32 -34.21
N GLN A 52 7.93 -38.62 -34.03
CA GLN A 52 8.60 -39.14 -32.82
C GLN A 52 9.93 -38.45 -32.47
N GLU A 53 10.59 -37.82 -33.43
CA GLU A 53 11.84 -37.08 -33.24
C GLU A 53 11.63 -35.70 -32.60
N THR A 54 10.45 -35.09 -32.78
CA THR A 54 10.11 -33.74 -32.31
C THR A 54 8.91 -33.71 -31.35
N ASN A 55 8.25 -34.83 -31.11
CA ASN A 55 7.04 -34.92 -30.31
C ASN A 55 7.26 -34.79 -28.79
N ARG A 56 8.43 -34.36 -28.32
CA ARG A 56 8.71 -34.20 -26.90
C ARG A 56 8.66 -32.74 -26.49
N GLY A 57 8.04 -32.49 -25.35
CA GLY A 57 7.89 -31.16 -24.79
C GLY A 57 7.76 -31.20 -23.27
N TRP A 58 7.34 -30.06 -22.72
CA TRP A 58 7.00 -29.93 -21.31
C TRP A 58 5.60 -29.36 -21.11
N CYS A 59 5.02 -29.61 -19.95
CA CYS A 59 3.75 -29.02 -19.57
C CYS A 59 3.92 -27.55 -19.21
N TYR A 60 3.11 -26.69 -19.82
CA TYR A 60 3.04 -25.27 -19.49
C TYR A 60 1.58 -24.81 -19.56
N GLN A 61 1.05 -24.24 -18.47
CA GLN A 61 -0.36 -23.83 -18.37
C GLN A 61 -1.39 -24.90 -18.81
N GLY A 62 -1.06 -26.18 -18.64
CA GLY A 62 -1.96 -27.30 -18.98
C GLY A 62 -1.79 -27.87 -20.38
N ASP A 63 -1.00 -27.26 -21.26
CA ASP A 63 -0.72 -27.78 -22.60
C ASP A 63 0.71 -28.35 -22.70
N CYS A 64 0.89 -29.33 -23.59
CA CYS A 64 2.20 -29.86 -23.93
C CYS A 64 2.85 -29.01 -25.02
N VAL A 65 3.89 -28.26 -24.68
CA VAL A 65 4.57 -27.33 -25.59
C VAL A 65 6.02 -27.75 -25.83
N PRO A 66 6.63 -27.43 -26.99
CA PRO A 66 8.02 -27.77 -27.28
C PRO A 66 8.99 -27.28 -26.20
N PHE A 67 10.10 -27.98 -26.01
CA PHE A 67 11.13 -27.54 -25.08
C PHE A 67 11.62 -26.13 -25.41
N GLY A 68 11.71 -25.26 -24.40
CA GLY A 68 12.07 -23.86 -24.57
C GLY A 68 10.90 -22.95 -24.96
N HIS A 69 9.72 -23.49 -25.26
CA HIS A 69 8.50 -22.68 -25.40
C HIS A 69 8.11 -22.11 -24.03
N ARG A 70 8.41 -20.83 -23.84
CA ARG A 70 7.89 -19.97 -22.79
C ARG A 70 7.41 -18.70 -23.47
N PRO A 71 6.17 -18.23 -23.21
CA PRO A 71 5.76 -16.93 -23.71
C PRO A 71 6.73 -15.86 -23.20
N GLU A 72 6.96 -14.83 -24.00
CA GLU A 72 7.79 -13.71 -23.57
C GLU A 72 7.20 -13.08 -22.32
N ALA A 73 8.07 -12.72 -21.38
CA ALA A 73 7.67 -12.03 -20.17
C ALA A 73 7.07 -10.67 -20.55
N VAL A 74 5.87 -10.40 -20.05
CA VAL A 74 5.19 -9.12 -20.27
C VAL A 74 5.30 -8.33 -18.98
N ASP A 75 6.13 -7.29 -18.99
CA ASP A 75 6.27 -6.39 -17.85
C ASP A 75 5.01 -5.51 -17.69
N GLY A 76 4.73 -5.15 -16.43
CA GLY A 76 3.56 -4.36 -16.06
C GLY A 76 3.65 -2.90 -16.50
N GLY A 77 2.52 -2.38 -16.96
CA GLY A 77 2.30 -0.96 -17.27
C GLY A 77 1.38 -0.30 -16.24
N TRP A 78 1.77 0.87 -15.75
CA TRP A 78 0.92 1.68 -14.88
C TRP A 78 -0.28 2.20 -15.68
N GLY A 79 -1.49 1.95 -15.16
CA GLY A 79 -2.71 2.63 -15.57
C GLY A 79 -2.70 4.11 -15.20
N PRO A 80 -3.70 4.87 -15.68
CA PRO A 80 -3.84 6.27 -15.34
C PRO A 80 -4.05 6.46 -13.84
N TRP A 81 -3.67 7.64 -13.36
CA TRP A 81 -4.02 8.09 -12.02
C TRP A 81 -5.52 8.27 -11.90
N SER A 82 -6.10 7.81 -10.79
CA SER A 82 -7.47 8.11 -10.41
C SER A 82 -7.65 9.62 -10.20
N ASP A 83 -8.90 10.05 -10.22
CA ASP A 83 -9.26 11.35 -9.65
C ASP A 83 -8.79 11.44 -8.19
N TRP A 84 -8.56 12.67 -7.75
CA TRP A 84 -8.18 12.94 -6.38
C TRP A 84 -9.33 12.62 -5.44
N SER A 85 -9.00 11.98 -4.31
CA SER A 85 -9.94 11.74 -3.22
C SER A 85 -10.49 13.05 -2.68
N ALA A 86 -11.63 12.96 -1.98
CA ALA A 86 -12.09 14.03 -1.12
C ALA A 86 -10.97 14.47 -0.16
N CYS A 87 -10.90 15.77 0.08
CA CYS A 87 -9.93 16.34 1.00
C CYS A 87 -10.27 15.91 2.44
N THR A 88 -9.27 15.51 3.23
CA THR A 88 -9.47 15.08 4.62
C THR A 88 -10.01 16.17 5.54
N ARG A 89 -9.82 17.45 5.16
CA ARG A 89 -10.23 18.61 5.94
C ARG A 89 -10.86 19.66 5.05
N THR A 90 -11.72 20.49 5.63
CA THR A 90 -12.33 21.65 4.95
C THR A 90 -11.55 22.95 5.19
N CYS A 91 -10.65 22.96 6.17
CA CYS A 91 -9.74 24.07 6.48
C CYS A 91 -8.46 23.53 7.16
N GLY A 92 -7.41 24.36 7.21
CA GLY A 92 -6.19 24.09 7.97
C GLY A 92 -5.34 22.97 7.39
N ILE A 93 -5.07 23.00 6.08
CA ILE A 93 -4.24 22.03 5.33
C ILE A 93 -4.77 20.58 5.45
N GLY A 94 -5.67 20.21 4.55
CA GLY A 94 -6.07 18.82 4.34
C GLY A 94 -5.18 18.11 3.33
N VAL A 95 -5.43 16.81 3.17
CA VAL A 95 -4.72 15.93 2.23
C VAL A 95 -5.73 15.27 1.31
N SER A 96 -5.38 15.19 0.03
CA SER A 96 -6.05 14.34 -0.96
C SER A 96 -5.04 13.37 -1.53
N PHE A 97 -5.50 12.18 -1.91
CA PHE A 97 -4.66 11.19 -2.56
C PHE A 97 -5.23 10.78 -3.92
N SER A 98 -4.36 10.26 -4.78
CA SER A 98 -4.72 9.68 -6.08
C SER A 98 -3.94 8.37 -6.21
N GLU A 99 -4.61 7.34 -6.72
CA GLU A 99 -4.07 5.97 -6.82
C GLU A 99 -4.04 5.54 -8.28
N ARG A 100 -3.15 4.60 -8.60
CA ARG A 100 -3.12 3.94 -9.91
C ARG A 100 -2.86 2.46 -9.73
N HIS A 101 -3.28 1.67 -10.71
CA HIS A 101 -3.08 0.22 -10.72
C HIS A 101 -2.10 -0.18 -11.81
N CYS A 102 -1.40 -1.30 -11.60
CA CYS A 102 -0.49 -1.86 -12.61
C CYS A 102 -1.29 -2.77 -13.55
N ASN A 103 -2.13 -2.15 -14.37
CA ASN A 103 -3.11 -2.85 -15.19
C ASN A 103 -3.31 -2.24 -16.59
N GLU A 104 -2.53 -1.24 -17.00
CA GLU A 104 -2.50 -0.80 -18.41
C GLU A 104 -1.96 -1.94 -19.28
N THR A 105 -0.86 -2.52 -18.81
CA THR A 105 -0.38 -3.83 -19.23
C THR A 105 -0.30 -4.68 -17.97
N ALA A 106 -1.06 -5.77 -17.89
CA ALA A 106 -0.98 -6.68 -16.76
C ALA A 106 0.32 -7.51 -16.85
N PRO A 107 1.13 -7.59 -15.78
CA PRO A 107 2.29 -8.47 -15.77
C PRO A 107 1.89 -9.92 -16.06
N ALA A 108 2.57 -10.55 -17.01
CA ALA A 108 2.30 -11.94 -17.39
C ALA A 108 3.59 -12.71 -17.66
N HIS A 109 3.52 -14.04 -17.57
CA HIS A 109 4.61 -14.95 -17.92
C HIS A 109 5.93 -14.66 -17.19
N GLY A 110 5.84 -14.25 -15.92
CA GLY A 110 7.01 -13.90 -15.09
C GLY A 110 7.56 -12.49 -15.35
N GLY A 111 6.83 -11.64 -16.07
CA GLY A 111 7.14 -10.22 -16.22
C GLY A 111 7.08 -9.46 -14.90
N LYS A 112 7.82 -8.37 -14.84
CA LYS A 112 8.00 -7.55 -13.64
C LYS A 112 6.73 -6.78 -13.31
N TYR A 113 6.43 -6.65 -12.04
CA TYR A 113 5.43 -5.70 -11.57
C TYR A 113 5.91 -4.26 -11.78
N CYS A 114 4.98 -3.32 -11.94
CA CYS A 114 5.28 -1.91 -12.16
C CYS A 114 6.14 -1.30 -11.05
N VAL A 115 7.18 -0.57 -11.44
CA VAL A 115 8.07 0.15 -10.50
C VAL A 115 7.62 1.61 -10.38
N GLY A 116 7.64 2.13 -9.16
CA GLY A 116 7.28 3.52 -8.84
C GLY A 116 6.07 3.64 -7.93
N GLU A 117 5.58 4.87 -7.77
CA GLU A 117 4.51 5.17 -6.81
C GLU A 117 3.16 4.61 -7.25
N ARG A 118 2.50 3.85 -6.36
CA ARG A 118 1.10 3.40 -6.56
C ARG A 118 0.10 4.46 -6.11
N LYS A 119 0.50 5.32 -5.17
CA LYS A 119 -0.33 6.32 -4.51
C LYS A 119 0.47 7.60 -4.35
N ARG A 120 -0.13 8.73 -4.74
CA ARG A 120 0.44 10.06 -4.58
C ARG A 120 -0.49 10.94 -3.74
N TYR A 121 0.08 11.95 -3.11
CA TYR A 121 -0.62 12.84 -2.19
C TYR A 121 -0.44 14.30 -2.60
N ARG A 122 -1.37 15.15 -2.17
CA ARG A 122 -1.24 16.61 -2.26
C ARG A 122 -1.96 17.28 -1.10
N THR A 123 -1.55 18.49 -0.77
CA THR A 123 -2.33 19.36 0.09
C THR A 123 -3.60 19.85 -0.62
N CYS A 124 -4.65 20.10 0.15
CA CYS A 124 -5.93 20.66 -0.30
C CYS A 124 -6.55 21.47 0.84
N ASN A 125 -7.49 22.37 0.51
CA ASN A 125 -8.17 23.23 1.50
C ASN A 125 -7.20 23.90 2.49
N THR A 126 -6.23 24.63 1.94
CA THR A 126 -5.11 25.25 2.65
C THR A 126 -5.47 26.56 3.36
N MET A 127 -6.73 26.99 3.27
CA MET A 127 -7.24 28.17 3.98
C MET A 127 -7.23 27.91 5.49
N ASP A 128 -6.85 28.91 6.27
CA ASP A 128 -6.85 28.80 7.73
C ASP A 128 -8.25 28.51 8.27
N CYS A 129 -8.31 27.76 9.36
CA CYS A 129 -9.56 27.49 10.04
C CYS A 129 -10.08 28.74 10.79
N PRO A 130 -11.40 28.84 11.04
CA PRO A 130 -11.95 29.89 11.88
C PRO A 130 -11.28 29.95 13.26
N LEU A 131 -11.13 31.13 13.85
CA LEU A 131 -10.38 31.33 15.10
C LEU A 131 -10.80 30.43 16.28
N ASN A 132 -12.06 29.98 16.32
CA ASN A 132 -12.60 29.12 17.37
C ASN A 132 -12.66 27.63 16.97
N SER A 133 -11.99 27.23 15.88
CA SER A 133 -11.90 25.83 15.49
C SER A 133 -11.06 25.05 16.50
N ARG A 134 -11.53 23.85 16.87
CA ARG A 134 -10.74 22.92 17.66
C ARG A 134 -9.56 22.38 16.85
N ASP A 135 -8.49 22.03 17.52
CA ASP A 135 -7.35 21.39 16.86
C ASP A 135 -7.77 20.04 16.26
N PHE A 136 -7.22 19.70 15.10
CA PHE A 136 -7.65 18.51 14.36
C PHE A 136 -7.28 17.20 15.08
N ARG A 137 -6.18 17.18 15.83
CA ARG A 137 -5.80 16.04 16.68
C ARG A 137 -6.70 15.97 17.91
N GLU A 138 -7.10 17.12 18.47
CA GLU A 138 -8.04 17.19 19.58
C GLU A 138 -9.39 16.58 19.22
N VAL A 139 -9.92 16.90 18.03
CA VAL A 139 -11.15 16.29 17.51
C VAL A 139 -11.04 14.76 17.47
N GLN A 140 -9.92 14.23 16.97
CA GLN A 140 -9.68 12.78 16.88
C GLN A 140 -9.61 12.08 18.24
N CYS A 141 -8.99 12.69 19.26
CA CYS A 141 -9.04 12.14 20.61
C CYS A 141 -10.47 12.22 21.19
N ALA A 142 -11.17 13.33 20.96
CA ALA A 142 -12.51 13.55 21.48
C ALA A 142 -13.56 12.57 20.91
N GLU A 143 -13.36 12.03 19.71
CA GLU A 143 -14.16 10.93 19.14
C GLU A 143 -14.19 9.67 20.04
N HIS A 144 -13.31 9.58 21.04
CA HIS A 144 -13.22 8.45 21.95
C HIS A 144 -13.78 8.73 23.34
N ASN A 145 -14.27 9.95 23.60
CA ASN A 145 -14.86 10.31 24.88
C ASN A 145 -16.14 9.49 25.16
N ASP A 146 -16.90 9.16 24.11
CA ASP A 146 -18.13 8.39 24.18
C ASP A 146 -17.89 6.86 24.25
N LEU A 147 -16.64 6.42 24.15
CA LEU A 147 -16.27 5.01 24.14
C LEU A 147 -15.61 4.61 25.48
N PRO A 148 -16.16 3.62 26.21
CA PRO A 148 -15.57 3.19 27.46
C PRO A 148 -14.21 2.52 27.23
N PHE A 149 -13.22 2.89 28.04
CA PHE A 149 -11.91 2.27 28.09
C PHE A 149 -11.75 1.52 29.41
N ARG A 150 -11.59 0.19 29.33
CA ARG A 150 -11.52 -0.69 30.53
C ARG A 150 -12.71 -0.47 31.49
N GLY A 151 -13.91 -0.26 30.94
CA GLY A 151 -15.14 -0.09 31.70
C GLY A 151 -15.37 1.31 32.30
N LYS A 152 -14.53 2.30 31.96
CA LYS A 152 -14.71 3.70 32.38
C LYS A 152 -14.64 4.65 31.19
N SER A 153 -15.37 5.75 31.26
CA SER A 153 -15.28 6.83 30.28
C SER A 153 -14.28 7.88 30.75
N TYR A 154 -13.61 8.51 29.79
CA TYR A 154 -12.58 9.51 30.03
C TYR A 154 -12.76 10.67 29.06
N GLU A 155 -12.40 11.88 29.50
CA GLU A 155 -12.13 12.98 28.56
C GLU A 155 -10.71 12.80 28.04
N TRP A 156 -10.57 12.68 26.72
CA TRP A 156 -9.31 12.47 26.04
C TRP A 156 -8.81 13.77 25.41
N LYS A 157 -7.54 14.08 25.64
CA LYS A 157 -6.83 15.17 24.95
C LYS A 157 -5.58 14.64 24.24
N PRO A 158 -5.10 15.33 23.19
CA PRO A 158 -3.86 14.95 22.52
C PRO A 158 -2.68 14.89 23.47
N TYR A 159 -1.84 13.87 23.30
CA TYR A 159 -0.52 13.78 23.90
C TYR A 159 0.52 13.80 22.77
N THR A 160 1.26 14.92 22.64
CA THR A 160 2.19 15.17 21.54
C THR A 160 3.66 14.92 21.89
N GLU A 161 3.96 14.61 23.15
CA GLU A 161 5.30 14.21 23.62
C GLU A 161 5.57 12.71 23.41
N GLY A 162 4.84 12.09 22.48
CA GLY A 162 5.02 10.68 22.10
C GLY A 162 6.22 10.49 21.18
N VAL A 163 6.69 9.24 21.05
CA VAL A 163 7.80 8.89 20.14
C VAL A 163 7.39 9.06 18.68
N ASP A 164 6.17 8.63 18.34
CA ASP A 164 5.61 8.78 17.01
C ASP A 164 4.60 9.96 17.01
N PRO A 165 4.95 11.11 16.40
CA PRO A 165 4.03 12.24 16.32
C PRO A 165 2.82 11.92 15.44
N CYS A 166 2.87 10.93 14.56
CA CYS A 166 1.77 10.56 13.67
C CYS A 166 0.91 9.40 14.18
N ALA A 167 1.21 8.86 15.37
CA ALA A 167 0.27 8.04 16.12
C ALA A 167 -0.73 8.90 16.90
N LEU A 168 -1.96 8.41 17.05
CA LEU A 168 -2.98 9.09 17.87
C LEU A 168 -2.81 8.66 19.33
N THR A 169 -1.91 9.32 20.05
CA THR A 169 -1.77 9.14 21.50
C THR A 169 -2.64 10.15 22.24
N CYS A 170 -3.48 9.65 23.16
CA CYS A 170 -4.40 10.49 23.93
C CYS A 170 -4.17 10.32 25.44
N LEU A 171 -4.11 11.44 26.14
CA LEU A 171 -4.04 11.56 27.59
C LEU A 171 -5.45 11.54 28.19
N ALA A 172 -5.65 10.76 29.26
CA ALA A 172 -6.89 10.81 30.03
C ALA A 172 -6.86 11.98 31.02
N VAL A 173 -7.69 13.01 30.79
CA VAL A 173 -7.71 14.24 31.60
C VAL A 173 -8.08 13.91 33.05
N GLY A 174 -7.29 14.43 34.00
CA GLY A 174 -7.47 14.16 35.43
C GLY A 174 -6.88 12.82 35.89
N TYR A 175 -6.22 12.07 35.01
CA TYR A 175 -5.57 10.80 35.31
C TYR A 175 -4.11 10.81 34.83
N ASN A 176 -3.28 9.96 35.46
CA ASN A 176 -1.84 9.88 35.17
C ASN A 176 -1.52 8.79 34.14
N PHE A 177 -2.30 8.71 33.05
CA PHE A 177 -1.97 7.78 31.97
C PHE A 177 -2.42 8.30 30.61
N TYR A 178 -1.66 7.93 29.58
CA TYR A 178 -1.98 8.09 28.18
C TYR A 178 -2.03 6.72 27.51
N THR A 179 -2.66 6.65 26.34
CA THR A 179 -2.69 5.43 25.53
C THR A 179 -2.71 5.78 24.05
N GLU A 180 -2.07 4.95 23.24
CA GLU A 180 -2.30 4.97 21.81
C GLU A 180 -3.74 4.52 21.53
N ARG A 181 -4.45 5.31 20.74
CA ARG A 181 -5.84 5.07 20.35
C ARG A 181 -5.95 4.60 18.90
N ARG A 182 -5.05 5.08 18.04
CA ARG A 182 -4.88 4.65 16.66
C ARG A 182 -3.40 4.70 16.30
N ALA A 183 -2.93 3.71 15.53
CA ALA A 183 -1.57 3.68 15.02
C ALA A 183 -1.25 4.85 14.07
N LYS A 184 -2.27 5.45 13.44
CA LYS A 184 -2.13 6.61 12.55
C LYS A 184 -3.24 7.63 12.83
N VAL A 185 -2.86 8.89 12.96
CA VAL A 185 -3.80 10.02 12.88
C VAL A 185 -4.33 10.17 11.46
N VAL A 186 -5.43 10.90 11.31
CA VAL A 186 -5.99 11.23 10.00
C VAL A 186 -5.01 12.10 9.21
N ASP A 187 -4.82 11.81 7.92
CA ASP A 187 -3.90 12.55 7.06
C ASP A 187 -4.25 14.06 7.04
N GLY A 188 -3.23 14.91 7.19
CA GLY A 188 -3.40 16.36 7.38
C GLY A 188 -3.41 16.81 8.84
N THR A 189 -3.22 15.91 9.80
CA THR A 189 -2.97 16.28 11.21
C THR A 189 -1.55 16.78 11.37
N ARG A 190 -1.34 17.91 12.05
CA ARG A 190 0.03 18.41 12.30
C ARG A 190 0.84 17.41 13.11
N CYS A 191 2.12 17.28 12.78
CA CYS A 191 3.08 16.43 13.49
C CYS A 191 4.17 17.19 14.23
N SER A 192 4.31 18.50 14.01
CA SER A 192 5.26 19.33 14.74
C SER A 192 4.61 20.03 15.93
N ASN A 193 5.38 20.14 17.02
CA ASN A 193 5.04 20.99 18.16
C ASN A 193 5.43 22.47 17.92
N ASP A 194 6.20 22.75 16.86
CA ASP A 194 6.52 24.12 16.45
C ASP A 194 5.28 24.79 15.82
N PRO A 195 4.77 25.89 16.39
CA PRO A 195 3.64 26.62 15.84
C PRO A 195 3.87 27.17 14.42
N LEU A 196 5.13 27.35 14.01
CA LEU A 196 5.50 27.85 12.69
C LEU A 196 5.60 26.73 11.64
N SER A 197 5.69 25.48 12.07
CA SER A 197 5.72 24.34 11.14
C SER A 197 4.31 24.03 10.62
N PHE A 198 4.24 23.76 9.33
CA PHE A 198 3.04 23.28 8.67
C PHE A 198 3.06 21.77 8.42
N ASP A 199 4.07 21.06 8.97
CA ASP A 199 4.27 19.64 8.71
C ASP A 199 3.08 18.82 9.17
N ILE A 200 2.66 17.90 8.31
CA ILE A 200 1.46 17.09 8.49
C ILE A 200 1.78 15.61 8.37
N CYS A 201 0.99 14.80 9.05
CA CYS A 201 1.00 13.36 8.91
C CYS A 201 0.34 12.95 7.59
N ILE A 202 1.00 12.06 6.85
CA ILE A 202 0.44 11.36 5.70
C ILE A 202 0.83 9.89 5.79
N ASN A 203 -0.16 9.00 5.84
CA ASN A 203 0.03 7.56 5.98
C ASN A 203 0.92 7.17 7.17
N GLY A 204 0.85 7.93 8.27
CA GLY A 204 1.62 7.69 9.49
C GLY A 204 3.06 8.25 9.47
N GLU A 205 3.47 8.95 8.42
CA GLU A 205 4.77 9.62 8.37
C GLU A 205 4.58 11.15 8.43
N CYS A 206 5.44 11.83 9.17
CA CYS A 206 5.46 13.29 9.23
C CYS A 206 6.13 13.84 7.97
N ARG A 207 5.39 14.63 7.20
CA ARG A 207 5.81 15.15 5.89
C ARG A 207 5.94 16.66 5.93
N LEU A 208 6.99 17.15 5.27
CA LEU A 208 7.32 18.57 5.18
C LEU A 208 6.23 19.33 4.41
N VAL A 209 5.84 20.48 4.92
CA VAL A 209 4.99 21.42 4.18
C VAL A 209 5.59 22.81 4.27
N GLY A 210 5.86 23.40 3.11
CA GLY A 210 6.43 24.75 3.03
C GLY A 210 5.46 25.82 3.52
N CYS A 211 5.96 27.05 3.71
CA CYS A 211 5.12 28.20 4.06
C CYS A 211 4.06 28.53 2.98
N ASP A 212 4.26 28.03 1.76
CA ASP A 212 3.35 28.11 0.61
C ASP A 212 2.19 27.10 0.72
N ARG A 213 2.17 26.31 1.80
CA ARG A 213 1.19 25.26 2.12
C ARG A 213 1.20 24.11 1.10
N LEU A 214 2.30 23.92 0.38
CA LEU A 214 2.49 22.82 -0.56
C LEU A 214 3.23 21.65 0.09
N LEU A 215 2.73 20.43 -0.15
CA LEU A 215 3.36 19.19 0.32
C LEU A 215 4.76 19.05 -0.28
N ASP A 216 5.72 18.69 0.55
CA ASP A 216 7.14 18.50 0.22
C ASP A 216 7.80 19.76 -0.40
N SER A 217 7.22 20.96 -0.17
CA SER A 217 7.86 22.23 -0.50
C SER A 217 8.87 22.61 0.59
N ASP A 218 10.06 23.03 0.17
CA ASP A 218 11.14 23.54 1.02
C ASP A 218 11.10 25.06 1.15
N THR A 219 10.04 25.71 0.64
CA THR A 219 9.88 27.17 0.74
C THR A 219 9.68 27.57 2.19
N VAL A 220 10.55 28.45 2.68
CA VAL A 220 10.52 28.99 4.05
C VAL A 220 10.14 30.46 4.06
N GLU A 221 9.68 30.94 5.22
CA GLU A 221 9.50 32.37 5.45
C GLU A 221 10.85 33.09 5.54
N ASP A 222 10.88 34.31 5.03
CA ASP A 222 12.00 35.21 5.24
C ASP A 222 11.97 35.87 6.63
N LYS A 223 12.96 36.71 6.93
CA LYS A 223 13.01 37.48 8.19
C LYS A 223 11.80 38.41 8.41
N CYS A 224 11.02 38.67 7.36
CA CYS A 224 9.83 39.51 7.35
C CYS A 224 8.54 38.71 7.44
N ARG A 225 8.61 37.39 7.66
CA ARG A 225 7.47 36.46 7.66
C ARG A 225 6.72 36.42 6.33
N LEU A 226 7.41 36.73 5.24
CA LEU A 226 6.89 36.52 3.89
C LEU A 226 7.41 35.20 3.36
N CYS A 227 6.48 34.35 2.93
CA CYS A 227 6.82 33.07 2.34
C CYS A 227 7.57 33.24 1.02
N GLY A 228 8.78 32.67 0.92
CA GLY A 228 9.65 32.83 -0.25
C GLY A 228 10.14 34.26 -0.47
N GLY A 229 10.07 35.11 0.56
CA GLY A 229 10.52 36.49 0.49
C GLY A 229 12.06 36.61 0.48
N ASP A 230 12.54 37.78 0.08
CA ASP A 230 13.96 38.13 0.04
C ASP A 230 14.42 38.96 1.27
N GLY A 231 13.51 39.22 2.20
CA GLY A 231 13.77 40.03 3.38
C GLY A 231 13.81 41.54 3.13
N SER A 232 13.31 42.01 1.98
CA SER A 232 13.30 43.45 1.64
C SER A 232 12.09 44.22 2.16
N THR A 233 11.04 43.53 2.62
CA THR A 233 9.74 44.14 2.98
C THR A 233 9.64 44.62 4.41
N CYS A 234 10.68 44.39 5.22
CA CYS A 234 10.74 44.81 6.60
C CYS A 234 12.16 45.25 6.97
N GLU A 235 12.24 46.01 8.06
CA GLU A 235 13.48 46.55 8.59
C GLU A 235 13.60 46.22 10.09
N THR A 236 14.82 45.91 10.52
CA THR A 236 15.10 45.55 11.91
C THR A 236 15.18 46.81 12.76
N VAL A 237 14.26 46.96 13.71
CA VAL A 237 14.30 48.06 14.69
C VAL A 237 14.98 47.57 15.96
N SER A 238 16.02 48.26 16.41
CA SER A 238 16.72 47.98 17.68
C SER A 238 16.26 49.00 18.73
N GLY A 239 15.89 48.54 19.92
CA GLY A 239 15.56 49.41 21.05
C GLY A 239 16.80 49.73 21.90
N GLU A 240 16.85 50.95 22.46
CA GLU A 240 17.85 51.38 23.46
C GLU A 240 17.66 50.68 24.82
#